data_AF-A0A6P4EKM4-F1
#
_entry.id   AF-A0A6P4EKM4-F1
#
_cell.length_a   1.000
_cell.length_b   1.000
_cell.length_c   1.000
_cell.angle_alpha   90.00
_cell.angle_beta   90.00
_cell.angle_gamma   90.00
#
_symmetry.space_group_name_H-M   'P 1'
#
loop_
_entity.id
_entity.type
_entity.pdbx_description
1 polymer ?
#
loop_
_entity_poly.entity_id
_entity_poly.type
_entity_poly.pdbx_seq_one_letter_code
_entity_poly.pdbx_strand_id
1 'polypeptide(L)'
;MLYEPNMAAKSNVLTIGTDDFEHSDRTKTGIPKIRKEFLDSELENHLQKILLDDRKPFPTVYADKSVETFSAKETKKNGQQYYEFGPGDKINGWMINGPTFEPKGVLKRVKNRISKGFWITENVVKYPKDSRNFIIQTVSNALDEESSAIYHYLCYLNENTKRK
;
A
#
# COMPACT_ATOMS: atom_id res chain seq x y z
N MET A 1 52.25 -19.30 -43.45
CA MET A 1 52.00 -20.03 -42.17
C MET A 1 52.79 -19.27 -41.11
N LEU A 2 52.24 -18.69 -40.06
CA LEU A 2 51.04 -18.98 -39.28
C LEU A 2 50.36 -17.67 -38.85
N TYR A 3 49.04 -17.66 -38.90
CA TYR A 3 48.17 -16.76 -38.15
C TYR A 3 48.31 -17.05 -36.64
N GLU A 4 48.08 -16.05 -35.77
CA GLU A 4 47.38 -16.17 -34.47
C GLU A 4 47.20 -14.77 -33.81
N PRO A 5 46.19 -14.59 -32.94
CA PRO A 5 45.22 -13.50 -33.11
C PRO A 5 45.18 -12.43 -32.00
N ASN A 6 44.43 -11.38 -32.32
CA ASN A 6 44.12 -10.18 -31.54
C ASN A 6 43.32 -10.49 -30.26
N MET A 7 43.80 -10.08 -29.08
CA MET A 7 43.07 -10.19 -27.81
C MET A 7 41.91 -9.18 -27.79
N ALA A 8 40.69 -9.66 -28.05
CA ALA A 8 39.47 -8.89 -27.78
C ALA A 8 39.06 -9.09 -26.31
N ALA A 9 39.17 -8.03 -25.51
CA ALA A 9 38.61 -7.96 -24.17
C ALA A 9 37.07 -8.11 -24.24
N LYS A 10 36.53 -9.14 -23.61
CA LYS A 10 35.07 -9.37 -23.54
C LYS A 10 34.48 -8.59 -22.38
N SER A 11 33.75 -7.53 -22.71
CA SER A 11 32.83 -6.85 -21.78
C SER A 11 31.56 -7.68 -21.64
N ASN A 12 31.25 -8.16 -20.43
CA ASN A 12 29.99 -8.85 -20.15
C ASN A 12 28.90 -7.81 -19.85
N VAL A 13 28.19 -7.39 -20.90
CA VAL A 13 26.92 -6.65 -20.77
C VAL A 13 25.79 -7.67 -20.73
N LEU A 14 25.04 -7.71 -19.62
CA LEU A 14 23.86 -8.56 -19.48
C LEU A 14 22.68 -7.89 -20.18
N THR A 15 22.27 -8.43 -21.33
CA THR A 15 21.09 -8.01 -22.08
C THR A 15 19.85 -8.74 -21.52
N ILE A 16 18.82 -7.99 -21.15
CA ILE A 16 17.50 -8.53 -20.78
C ILE A 16 16.71 -8.73 -22.07
N GLY A 17 16.40 -9.98 -22.42
CA GLY A 17 15.61 -10.33 -23.60
C GLY A 17 14.16 -9.86 -23.46
N THR A 18 13.73 -9.01 -24.39
CA THR A 18 12.33 -8.80 -24.76
C THR A 18 12.02 -9.77 -25.91
N ASP A 19 11.30 -10.85 -25.61
CA ASP A 19 10.68 -11.66 -26.66
C ASP A 19 9.17 -11.45 -26.62
N ASP A 20 8.66 -11.07 -27.80
CA ASP A 20 7.33 -10.61 -28.09
C ASP A 20 6.25 -11.70 -27.99
N PHE A 21 5.03 -11.24 -27.71
CA PHE A 21 3.80 -12.01 -27.74
C PHE A 21 3.47 -12.48 -29.17
N GLU A 22 3.33 -13.79 -29.37
CA GLU A 22 2.42 -14.34 -30.40
C GLU A 22 1.38 -15.28 -29.79
N HIS A 23 0.15 -15.13 -30.28
CA HIS A 23 -1.09 -15.66 -29.74
C HIS A 23 -1.48 -16.98 -30.41
N SER A 24 -2.11 -17.87 -29.62
CA SER A 24 -3.10 -18.88 -30.03
C SER A 24 -2.60 -20.10 -30.83
N ASP A 25 -2.57 -21.29 -30.20
CA ASP A 25 -3.78 -22.14 -30.09
C ASP A 25 -3.50 -23.39 -29.21
N ARG A 26 -4.56 -23.96 -28.62
CA ARG A 26 -4.67 -25.22 -27.85
C ARG A 26 -4.74 -25.11 -26.31
N THR A 27 -5.98 -25.26 -25.90
CA THR A 27 -6.63 -25.38 -24.60
C THR A 27 -6.23 -26.59 -23.73
N LYS A 28 -6.34 -26.39 -22.40
CA LYS A 28 -6.38 -27.34 -21.25
C LYS A 28 -5.00 -27.86 -20.81
N THR A 29 -4.53 -27.75 -19.57
CA THR A 29 -5.17 -27.52 -18.25
C THR A 29 -4.07 -27.29 -17.23
N GLY A 30 -4.28 -26.35 -16.30
CA GLY A 30 -3.47 -26.24 -15.09
C GLY A 30 -2.63 -24.97 -15.04
N ILE A 31 -3.27 -23.82 -14.86
CA ILE A 31 -2.60 -22.72 -14.14
C ILE A 31 -2.11 -23.33 -12.83
N PRO A 32 -0.80 -23.30 -12.49
CA PRO A 32 -0.38 -23.69 -11.16
C PRO A 32 -1.17 -22.80 -10.23
N LYS A 33 -2.09 -23.37 -9.46
CA LYS A 33 -2.68 -22.68 -8.31
C LYS A 33 -1.50 -22.37 -7.41
N ILE A 34 -0.88 -21.21 -7.61
CA ILE A 34 -0.04 -20.57 -6.61
C ILE A 34 -0.99 -20.45 -5.44
N ARG A 35 -0.80 -21.35 -4.47
CA ARG A 35 -1.55 -21.36 -3.23
C ARG A 35 -1.25 -20.00 -2.60
N LYS A 36 -2.23 -19.09 -2.64
CA LYS A 36 -2.13 -17.74 -2.03
C LYS A 36 -1.66 -17.82 -0.57
N GLU A 37 -1.93 -18.95 0.07
CA GLU A 37 -1.53 -19.30 1.44
C GLU A 37 -0.01 -19.41 1.67
N PHE A 38 0.83 -19.58 0.64
CA PHE A 38 2.29 -19.69 0.81
C PHE A 38 3.05 -18.36 0.65
N LEU A 39 2.45 -17.35 0.03
CA LEU A 39 3.12 -16.07 -0.18
C LEU A 39 3.05 -15.17 1.05
N ASP A 40 1.91 -15.14 1.73
CA ASP A 40 1.69 -14.18 2.81
C ASP A 40 2.58 -14.49 4.02
N SER A 41 2.68 -15.75 4.46
CA SER A 41 3.45 -16.08 5.67
C SER A 41 4.96 -16.05 5.46
N GLU A 42 5.45 -16.46 4.29
CA GLU A 42 6.89 -16.48 4.02
C GLU A 42 7.42 -15.06 3.81
N LEU A 43 6.66 -14.22 3.09
CA LEU A 43 6.95 -12.80 2.92
C LEU A 43 6.87 -12.05 4.26
N GLU A 44 5.84 -12.30 5.06
CA GLU A 44 5.71 -11.70 6.38
C GLU A 44 6.90 -12.06 7.28
N ASN A 45 7.28 -13.34 7.34
CA ASN A 45 8.45 -13.78 8.10
C ASN A 45 9.75 -13.15 7.58
N HIS A 46 9.90 -13.02 6.27
CA HIS A 46 11.06 -12.38 5.66
C HIS A 46 11.13 -10.89 6.01
N LEU A 47 10.02 -10.17 5.91
CA LEU A 47 9.91 -8.77 6.30
C LEU A 47 10.15 -8.57 7.80
N GLN A 48 9.60 -9.44 8.65
CA GLN A 48 9.85 -9.40 10.08
C GLN A 48 11.33 -9.58 10.40
N LYS A 49 12.05 -10.49 9.73
CA LYS A 49 13.51 -10.64 9.91
C LYS A 49 14.28 -9.38 9.51
N ILE A 50 13.94 -8.77 8.37
CA ILE A 50 14.57 -7.53 7.91
C ILE A 50 14.32 -6.39 8.91
N LEU A 51 13.07 -6.22 9.34
CA LEU A 51 12.68 -5.13 10.24
C LEU A 51 13.20 -5.31 11.67
N LEU A 52 13.45 -6.55 12.10
CA LEU A 52 13.88 -6.88 13.45
C LEU A 52 15.38 -7.19 13.55
N ASP A 53 16.17 -7.01 12.49
CA ASP A 53 17.63 -7.27 12.47
C ASP A 53 17.97 -8.71 12.92
N ASP A 54 17.33 -9.68 12.25
CA ASP A 54 17.43 -11.12 12.53
C ASP A 54 17.01 -11.58 13.95
N ARG A 55 16.36 -10.70 14.72
CA ARG A 55 15.77 -11.08 16.02
C ARG A 55 14.56 -12.00 15.81
N LYS A 56 14.27 -12.78 16.86
CA LYS A 56 13.18 -13.78 16.86
C LYS A 56 11.85 -13.11 16.45
N PRO A 57 11.13 -13.64 15.43
CA PRO A 57 9.80 -13.20 15.06
C PRO A 57 8.89 -13.12 16.28
N PHE A 58 8.10 -12.05 16.40
CA PHE A 58 7.15 -11.95 17.51
C PHE A 58 6.10 -13.07 17.37
N PRO A 59 5.85 -13.88 18.42
CA PRO A 59 4.90 -15.00 18.36
C PRO A 59 3.43 -14.56 18.34
N THR A 60 3.15 -13.27 18.19
CA THR A 60 1.80 -12.74 18.16
C THR A 60 1.14 -13.03 16.83
N VAL A 61 0.27 -14.04 16.83
CA VAL A 61 -0.99 -13.96 16.06
C VAL A 61 -1.57 -12.58 16.35
N TYR A 62 -1.83 -11.82 15.30
CA TYR A 62 -2.43 -10.48 15.39
C TYR A 62 -3.80 -10.57 16.08
N ALA A 63 -3.80 -10.53 17.41
CA ALA A 63 -4.97 -10.70 18.26
C ALA A 63 -5.45 -9.36 18.81
N ASP A 64 -5.15 -8.28 18.10
CA ASP A 64 -5.41 -6.94 18.61
C ASP A 64 -6.28 -6.12 17.65
N LYS A 65 -7.38 -5.60 18.20
CA LYS A 65 -8.27 -4.65 17.53
C LYS A 65 -7.69 -3.23 17.53
N SER A 66 -6.47 -3.05 18.02
CA SER A 66 -5.77 -1.75 18.10
C SER A 66 -5.49 -1.11 16.74
N VAL A 67 -5.50 -1.89 15.65
CA VAL A 67 -5.41 -1.34 14.30
C VAL A 67 -6.77 -1.46 13.65
N GLU A 68 -7.36 -0.31 13.43
CA GLU A 68 -8.60 -0.15 12.70
C GLU A 68 -8.29 0.07 11.21
N THR A 69 -9.33 0.28 10.42
CA THR A 69 -9.20 0.66 9.01
C THR A 69 -9.88 1.99 8.83
N PHE A 70 -9.27 2.89 8.08
CA PHE A 70 -9.95 4.09 7.57
C PHE A 70 -10.31 3.84 6.11
N SER A 71 -11.54 4.17 5.76
CA SER A 71 -12.10 3.94 4.44
C SER A 71 -12.70 5.22 3.89
N ALA A 72 -12.72 5.31 2.56
CA ALA A 72 -13.50 6.27 1.82
C ALA A 72 -14.35 5.57 0.76
N LYS A 73 -15.57 6.04 0.55
CA LYS A 73 -16.50 5.52 -0.45
C LYS A 73 -16.97 6.63 -1.37
N GLU A 74 -17.11 6.30 -2.65
CA GLU A 74 -17.76 7.16 -3.64
C GLU A 74 -19.23 6.76 -3.82
N THR A 75 -20.13 7.73 -3.88
CA THR A 75 -21.53 7.56 -4.25
C THR A 75 -21.95 8.62 -5.26
N LYS A 76 -22.58 8.21 -6.36
CA LYS A 76 -23.11 9.10 -7.40
C LYS A 76 -24.61 9.30 -7.21
N LYS A 77 -25.06 10.54 -7.08
CA LYS A 77 -26.49 10.87 -6.98
C LYS A 77 -26.80 12.17 -7.71
N ASN A 78 -27.79 12.15 -8.61
CA ASN A 78 -28.24 13.32 -9.38
C ASN A 78 -27.10 14.07 -10.11
N GLY A 79 -26.17 13.33 -10.73
CA GLY A 79 -25.02 13.90 -11.43
C GLY A 79 -23.92 14.50 -10.54
N GLN A 80 -24.06 14.41 -9.21
CA GLN A 80 -23.09 14.90 -8.23
C GLN A 80 -22.32 13.73 -7.60
N GLN A 81 -21.07 14.00 -7.22
CA GLN A 81 -20.20 13.04 -6.53
C GLN A 81 -20.24 13.30 -5.03
N TYR A 82 -20.44 12.24 -4.26
CA TYR A 82 -20.39 12.26 -2.81
C TYR A 82 -19.29 11.32 -2.36
N TYR A 83 -18.44 11.78 -1.44
CA TYR A 83 -17.40 10.97 -0.84
C TYR A 83 -17.62 10.91 0.66
N GLU A 84 -17.83 9.70 1.16
CA GLU A 84 -18.03 9.41 2.59
C GLU A 84 -16.75 8.83 3.18
N PHE A 85 -16.37 9.31 4.35
CA PHE A 85 -15.17 8.93 5.08
C PHE A 85 -15.50 8.33 6.45
N GLY A 86 -14.67 7.41 6.93
CA GLY A 86 -14.85 6.86 8.27
C GLY A 86 -14.17 5.52 8.50
N PRO A 87 -14.43 4.90 9.66
CA PRO A 87 -13.97 3.56 9.98
C PRO A 87 -14.44 2.53 8.94
N GLY A 88 -13.56 1.57 8.63
CA GLY A 88 -13.78 0.60 7.55
C GLY A 88 -14.92 -0.37 7.82
N ASP A 89 -15.21 -0.68 9.09
CA ASP A 89 -16.36 -1.47 9.53
C ASP A 89 -17.70 -0.76 9.27
N LYS A 90 -17.69 0.56 9.10
CA LYS A 90 -18.88 1.38 8.84
C LYS A 90 -19.08 1.71 7.37
N ILE A 91 -18.10 1.44 6.51
CA ILE A 91 -18.12 1.79 5.08
C ILE A 91 -18.07 0.55 4.20
N ASN A 92 -19.23 0.21 3.62
CA ASN A 92 -19.35 -0.87 2.63
C ASN A 92 -19.09 -0.36 1.20
N GLY A 93 -18.27 -1.10 0.44
CA GLY A 93 -17.93 -0.78 -0.95
C GLY A 93 -16.96 0.40 -1.06
N TRP A 94 -15.87 0.32 -0.30
CA TRP A 94 -14.85 1.37 -0.26
C TRP A 94 -14.15 1.53 -1.61
N MET A 95 -13.84 2.79 -1.92
CA MET A 95 -13.03 3.22 -3.06
C MET A 95 -11.54 3.15 -2.74
N ILE A 96 -11.17 3.48 -1.50
CA ILE A 96 -9.84 3.34 -0.92
C ILE A 96 -10.01 3.00 0.56
N ASN A 97 -9.16 2.14 1.08
CA ASN A 97 -9.02 1.87 2.49
C ASN A 97 -7.55 1.74 2.86
N GLY A 98 -7.26 1.84 4.16
CA GLY A 98 -5.93 1.53 4.69
C GLY A 98 -5.95 1.33 6.20
N PRO A 99 -4.98 0.57 6.72
CA PRO A 99 -4.84 0.35 8.16
C PRO A 99 -4.47 1.66 8.86
N THR A 100 -4.98 1.85 10.06
CA THR A 100 -4.75 3.05 10.88
C THR A 100 -4.89 2.69 12.35
N PHE A 101 -4.15 3.38 13.21
CA PHE A 101 -4.32 3.24 14.66
C PHE A 101 -5.37 4.21 15.18
N GLU A 102 -5.61 5.31 14.46
CA GLU A 102 -6.56 6.35 14.83
C GLU A 102 -7.33 6.89 13.61
N PRO A 103 -8.44 6.24 13.19
CA PRO A 103 -9.22 6.70 12.02
C PRO A 103 -9.76 8.12 12.16
N LYS A 104 -10.06 8.56 13.38
CA LYS A 104 -10.48 9.95 13.66
C LYS A 104 -9.35 10.95 13.39
N GLY A 105 -8.11 10.58 13.69
CA GLY A 105 -6.92 11.36 13.39
C GLY A 105 -6.71 11.48 11.88
N VAL A 106 -6.88 10.38 11.14
CA VAL A 106 -6.84 10.37 9.66
C VAL A 106 -7.92 11.27 9.08
N LEU A 107 -9.16 11.21 9.58
CA LEU A 107 -10.25 12.10 9.14
C LEU A 107 -9.89 13.58 9.35
N LYS A 108 -9.24 13.92 10.46
CA LYS A 108 -8.79 15.30 10.73
C LYS A 108 -7.75 15.76 9.71
N ARG A 109 -6.79 14.90 9.33
CA ARG A 109 -5.81 15.20 8.26
C ARG A 109 -6.49 15.41 6.92
N VAL A 110 -7.47 14.57 6.56
CA VAL A 110 -8.28 14.74 5.34
C VAL A 110 -9.04 16.07 5.35
N LYS A 111 -9.68 16.43 6.47
CA LYS A 111 -10.38 17.72 6.65
C LYS A 111 -9.47 18.93 6.45
N ASN A 112 -8.21 18.85 6.85
CA ASN A 112 -7.26 19.94 6.67
C ASN A 112 -6.87 20.18 5.20
N ARG A 113 -7.05 19.18 4.33
CA ARG A 113 -6.69 19.26 2.91
C ARG A 113 -7.87 19.58 1.99
N ILE A 114 -9.09 19.25 2.41
CA ILE A 114 -10.31 19.55 1.65
C ILE A 114 -10.91 20.87 2.14
N SER A 115 -11.10 21.82 1.23
CA SER A 115 -11.68 23.13 1.55
C SER A 115 -13.06 23.00 2.22
N LYS A 116 -13.31 23.84 3.22
CA LYS A 116 -14.54 23.83 4.05
C LYS A 116 -15.84 23.84 3.23
N GLY A 117 -15.86 24.50 2.08
CA GLY A 117 -17.05 24.61 1.22
C GLY A 117 -17.51 23.31 0.56
N PHE A 118 -16.68 22.25 0.53
CA PHE A 118 -17.08 20.96 -0.03
C PHE A 118 -17.73 20.03 1.00
N TRP A 119 -17.60 20.33 2.29
CA TRP A 119 -18.15 19.51 3.37
C TRP A 119 -19.64 19.77 3.54
N ILE A 120 -20.44 18.71 3.43
CA ILE A 120 -21.90 18.78 3.66
C ILE A 120 -22.29 18.21 5.03
N THR A 121 -21.48 17.29 5.56
CA THR A 121 -21.58 16.76 6.92
C THR A 121 -20.17 16.63 7.51
N GLU A 122 -20.08 16.08 8.73
CA GLU A 122 -18.79 15.87 9.40
C GLU A 122 -17.85 14.95 8.61
N ASN A 123 -18.39 13.99 7.86
CA ASN A 123 -17.63 12.93 7.21
C ASN A 123 -17.99 12.75 5.73
N VAL A 124 -18.80 13.63 5.15
CA VAL A 124 -19.18 13.58 3.73
C VAL A 124 -18.84 14.89 3.04
N VAL A 125 -18.19 14.76 1.89
CA VAL A 125 -17.93 15.87 0.97
C VAL A 125 -18.68 15.68 -0.34
N LYS A 126 -19.03 16.79 -0.96
CA LYS A 126 -19.75 16.83 -2.23
C LYS A 126 -18.95 17.60 -3.27
N TYR A 127 -18.80 17.01 -4.45
CA TYR A 127 -18.16 17.65 -5.59
C TYR A 127 -19.11 17.73 -6.80
N PRO A 128 -19.07 18.84 -7.56
CA PRO A 128 -19.89 19.01 -8.77
C PRO A 128 -19.34 18.24 -9.98
N LYS A 129 -18.06 17.85 -9.95
CA LYS A 129 -17.37 17.09 -11.00
C LYS A 129 -16.67 15.88 -10.39
N ASP A 130 -16.22 14.98 -11.24
CA ASP A 130 -15.37 13.87 -10.79
C ASP A 130 -14.12 14.41 -10.07
N SER A 131 -13.94 13.96 -8.83
CA SER A 131 -12.80 14.31 -7.98
C SER A 131 -12.18 13.06 -7.36
N ARG A 132 -12.47 11.88 -7.91
CA ARG A 132 -12.07 10.58 -7.38
C ARG A 132 -10.58 10.49 -7.10
N ASN A 133 -9.75 10.84 -8.08
CA ASN A 133 -8.29 10.77 -7.94
C ASN A 133 -7.76 11.71 -6.84
N PHE A 134 -8.31 12.92 -6.76
CA PHE A 134 -7.97 13.87 -5.71
C PHE A 134 -8.31 13.32 -4.32
N ILE A 135 -9.49 12.71 -4.16
CA ILE A 135 -9.90 12.11 -2.88
C ILE A 135 -9.03 10.90 -2.52
N ILE A 136 -8.77 10.00 -3.48
CA ILE A 136 -7.87 8.85 -3.28
C ILE A 136 -6.50 9.33 -2.80
N GLN A 137 -5.90 10.29 -3.49
CA GLN A 137 -4.58 10.81 -3.13
C GLN A 137 -4.60 11.54 -1.77
N THR A 138 -5.66 12.28 -1.48
CA THR A 138 -5.83 12.96 -0.18
C THR A 138 -5.90 11.95 0.97
N VAL A 139 -6.61 10.84 0.79
CA VAL A 139 -6.73 9.78 1.79
C VAL A 139 -5.41 9.01 1.94
N SER A 140 -4.77 8.63 0.83
CA SER A 140 -3.46 7.95 0.84
C SER A 140 -2.43 8.76 1.62
N ASN A 141 -2.27 10.04 1.27
CA ASN A 141 -1.32 10.92 1.97
C ASN A 141 -1.66 11.08 3.47
N ALA A 142 -2.91 10.90 3.89
CA ALA A 142 -3.29 11.02 5.30
C ALA A 142 -2.86 9.77 6.09
N LEU A 143 -2.96 8.60 5.46
CA LEU A 143 -2.51 7.32 6.01
C LEU A 143 -0.98 7.23 6.04
N ASP A 144 -0.31 7.73 4.98
CA ASP A 144 1.14 7.74 4.89
C ASP A 144 1.77 8.64 5.96
N GLU A 145 1.14 9.78 6.28
CA GLU A 145 1.57 10.67 7.36
C GLU A 145 1.47 10.00 8.73
N GLU A 146 0.39 9.26 9.01
CA GLU A 146 0.26 8.50 10.26
C GLU A 146 1.34 7.42 10.35
N SER A 147 1.52 6.65 9.27
CA SER A 147 2.51 5.58 9.19
C SER A 147 3.92 6.11 9.41
N SER A 148 4.25 7.25 8.79
CA SER A 148 5.54 7.93 8.93
C SER A 148 5.76 8.44 10.36
N ALA A 149 4.73 9.03 10.99
CA ALA A 149 4.82 9.48 12.39
C ALA A 149 5.10 8.33 13.36
N ILE A 150 4.45 7.18 13.15
CA ILE A 150 4.67 5.97 13.94
C ILE A 150 6.09 5.43 13.72
N TYR A 151 6.53 5.33 12.47
CA TYR A 151 7.87 4.87 12.14
C TYR A 151 8.94 5.73 12.83
N HIS A 152 8.85 7.06 12.72
CA HIS A 152 9.82 7.96 13.37
C HIS A 152 9.82 7.83 14.89
N TYR A 153 8.64 7.64 15.50
CA TYR A 153 8.55 7.40 16.93
C TYR A 153 9.22 6.08 17.34
N LEU A 154 9.01 5.01 16.57
CA LEU A 154 9.68 3.72 16.81
C LEU A 154 11.20 3.81 16.65
N CYS A 155 11.69 4.52 15.62
CA CYS A 155 13.11 4.81 15.46
C CYS A 155 13.69 5.55 16.66
N TYR A 156 13.00 6.61 17.12
CA TYR A 156 13.38 7.36 18.30
C TYR A 156 13.49 6.46 19.55
N LEU A 157 12.50 5.59 19.78
CA LEU A 157 12.53 4.64 20.90
C LEU A 157 13.71 3.65 20.78
N ASN A 158 13.98 3.12 19.59
CA ASN A 158 15.09 2.20 19.35
C ASN A 158 16.46 2.86 19.59
N GLU A 159 16.64 4.11 19.17
CA GLU A 159 17.88 4.85 19.41
C GLU A 159 18.12 5.16 20.89
N ASN A 160 17.05 5.46 21.63
CA ASN A 160 17.15 5.84 23.05
C ASN A 160 17.13 4.64 24.01
N THR A 161 16.66 3.47 23.58
CA THR A 161 16.76 2.23 24.36
C THR A 161 18.18 1.67 24.40
N LYS A 162 19.01 1.95 23.39
CA LYS A 162 20.44 1.57 23.35
C LYS A 162 21.34 2.45 24.24
N ARG A 163 20.80 3.50 24.87
CA ARG A 163 21.51 4.43 25.76
C ARG A 163 21.32 4.14 27.25
N LYS A 164 20.63 3.05 27.59
CA LYS A 164 20.53 2.51 28.95
C LYS A 164 21.33 1.23 29.06
#